data_AF-E9HKN7-F1
#
_entry.id   AF-E9HKN7-F1
#
_cell.length_a   1.000
_cell.length_b   1.000
_cell.length_c   1.000
_cell.angle_alpha   90.00
_cell.angle_beta   90.00
_cell.angle_gamma   90.00
#
_symmetry.space_group_name_H-M   'P 1'
#
loop_
_entity.id
_entity.type
_entity.pdbx_description
1 polymer ?
#
loop_
_entity_poly.entity_id
_entity_poly.type
_entity_poly.pdbx_seq_one_letter_code
_entity_poly.pdbx_strand_id
1 'polypeptide(L)'
;MDPLKIPDSIHKRIQYLFTKLSSSHSSVCYRALTELRTEFIPKPQFLTIFIQAGGLKHIVTQLEKSNRKIVDVSLSILGHCVLEQEPRIIVSSSSKYFIVTIA
;
A
#
# COMPACT_ATOMS: atom_id res chain seq x y z
N MET A 1 -25.53 -6.45 15.65
CA MET A 1 -24.23 -6.75 15.02
C MET A 1 -23.48 -5.45 14.89
N ASP A 2 -22.38 -5.28 15.62
CA ASP A 2 -21.57 -4.06 15.58
C ASP A 2 -20.79 -3.96 14.27
N PRO A 3 -20.90 -2.85 13.52
CA PRO A 3 -20.26 -2.68 12.22
C PRO A 3 -18.73 -2.42 12.30
N LEU A 4 -18.09 -2.53 13.46
CA LEU A 4 -16.71 -2.08 13.69
C LEU A 4 -15.74 -3.11 14.27
N LYS A 5 -16.13 -4.38 14.41
CA LYS A 5 -15.19 -5.41 14.86
C LYS A 5 -14.36 -5.94 13.70
N ILE A 6 -13.40 -5.13 13.24
CA ILE A 6 -12.33 -5.61 12.37
C ILE A 6 -11.63 -6.75 13.13
N PRO A 7 -11.53 -7.96 12.55
CA PRO A 7 -10.91 -9.06 13.27
C PRO A 7 -9.41 -8.78 13.44
N ASP A 8 -8.88 -8.94 14.66
CA ASP A 8 -7.44 -8.79 15.00
C ASP A 8 -6.49 -9.50 14.02
N SER A 9 -6.98 -10.53 13.32
CA SER A 9 -6.25 -11.26 12.29
C SER A 9 -5.85 -10.38 11.09
N ILE A 10 -6.68 -9.42 10.68
CA ILE A 10 -6.41 -8.55 9.53
C ILE A 10 -5.31 -7.54 9.86
N HIS A 11 -5.38 -6.90 11.03
CA HIS A 11 -4.32 -5.99 11.49
C HIS A 11 -2.98 -6.73 11.61
N LYS A 12 -2.97 -7.93 12.20
CA LYS A 12 -1.77 -8.78 12.28
C LYS A 12 -1.25 -9.14 10.88
N ARG A 13 -2.13 -9.44 9.93
CA ARG A 13 -1.75 -9.77 8.55
C ARG A 13 -1.11 -8.57 7.83
N ILE A 14 -1.65 -7.36 8.01
CA ILE A 14 -1.08 -6.14 7.43
C ILE A 14 0.31 -5.86 8.01
N GLN A 15 0.48 -5.98 9.33
CA GLN A 15 1.80 -5.81 9.98
C GLN A 15 2.82 -6.87 9.50
N TYR A 16 2.36 -8.11 9.30
CA TYR A 16 3.18 -9.15 8.69
C TYR A 16 3.63 -8.76 7.27
N LEU A 17 2.71 -8.24 6.45
CA LEU A 17 3.04 -7.77 5.09
C LEU A 17 4.03 -6.60 5.11
N PHE A 18 3.89 -5.64 6.02
CA PHE A 18 4.86 -4.55 6.18
C PHE A 18 6.26 -5.06 6.52
N THR A 19 6.35 -6.07 7.38
CA THR A 19 7.62 -6.74 7.70
C THR A 19 8.25 -7.38 6.46
N LYS A 20 7.43 -7.99 5.59
CA LYS A 20 7.90 -8.61 4.33
C LYS A 20 8.35 -7.59 3.28
N LEU A 21 7.69 -6.42 3.20
CA LEU A 21 8.11 -5.33 2.32
C LEU A 21 9.49 -4.77 2.71
N SER A 22 9.86 -4.83 3.99
CA SER A 22 11.18 -4.43 4.49
C SER A 22 12.27 -5.48 4.26
N SER A 23 11.96 -6.64 3.66
CA SER A 23 12.95 -7.68 3.40
C SER A 23 14.01 -7.24 2.40
N SER A 24 15.26 -7.66 2.61
CA SER A 24 16.35 -7.51 1.64
C SER A 24 16.19 -8.39 0.40
N HIS A 25 15.35 -9.44 0.48
CA HIS A 25 15.11 -10.35 -0.63
C HIS A 25 13.99 -9.83 -1.53
N SER A 26 14.35 -9.48 -2.77
CA SER A 26 13.41 -8.97 -3.77
C SER A 26 12.21 -9.91 -4.02
N SER A 27 12.42 -11.23 -3.97
CA SER A 27 11.35 -12.23 -4.13
C SER A 27 10.32 -12.18 -3.00
N VAL A 28 10.75 -11.90 -1.77
CA VAL A 28 9.88 -11.78 -0.60
C VAL A 28 9.04 -10.50 -0.69
N CYS A 29 9.68 -9.37 -1.01
CA CYS A 29 8.99 -8.10 -1.21
C CYS A 29 7.98 -8.20 -2.36
N TYR A 30 8.36 -8.76 -3.51
CA TYR A 30 7.48 -8.92 -4.65
C TYR A 30 6.24 -9.78 -4.35
N ARG A 31 6.40 -10.87 -3.58
CA ARG A 31 5.28 -11.70 -3.13
C ARG A 31 4.32 -10.92 -2.22
N ALA A 32 4.86 -10.15 -1.26
CA ALA A 32 4.04 -9.33 -0.38
C ALA A 32 3.27 -8.23 -1.13
N LEU A 33 3.92 -7.57 -2.10
CA LEU A 33 3.25 -6.59 -2.98
C LEU A 33 2.15 -7.23 -3.82
N THR A 34 2.41 -8.42 -4.36
CA THR A 34 1.40 -9.14 -5.14
C THR A 34 0.19 -9.48 -4.29
N GLU A 35 0.41 -10.01 -3.08
CA GLU A 35 -0.67 -10.31 -2.13
C GLU A 35 -1.48 -9.07 -1.77
N LEU A 36 -0.81 -7.93 -1.49
CA LEU A 36 -1.50 -6.67 -1.25
C LEU A 36 -2.39 -6.30 -2.42
N ARG A 37 -1.84 -6.28 -3.63
CA ARG A 37 -2.56 -5.89 -4.85
C ARG A 37 -3.75 -6.80 -5.15
N THR A 38 -3.66 -8.11 -4.91
CA THR A 38 -4.70 -9.06 -5.31
C THR A 38 -5.72 -9.35 -4.21
N GLU A 39 -5.32 -9.32 -2.94
CA GLU A 39 -6.17 -9.81 -1.84
C GLU A 39 -6.66 -8.72 -0.89
N PHE A 40 -5.92 -7.62 -0.76
CA PHE A 40 -6.20 -6.54 0.20
C PHE A 40 -6.78 -5.31 -0.47
N ILE A 41 -6.02 -4.73 -1.41
CA ILE A 41 -6.36 -3.45 -2.03
C ILE A 41 -7.73 -3.45 -2.73
N PRO A 42 -8.16 -4.52 -3.43
CA PRO A 42 -9.49 -4.56 -4.06
C PRO A 42 -10.67 -4.64 -3.08
N LYS A 43 -10.42 -4.78 -1.77
CA LYS A 43 -11.46 -4.87 -0.74
C LYS A 43 -11.51 -3.54 0.02
N PRO A 44 -12.54 -2.69 -0.15
CA PRO A 44 -12.57 -1.34 0.41
C PRO A 44 -12.33 -1.27 1.93
N GLN A 45 -12.88 -2.23 2.68
CA GLN A 45 -12.68 -2.36 4.11
C GLN A 45 -11.20 -2.63 4.48
N PHE A 46 -10.49 -3.46 3.71
CA PHE A 46 -9.08 -3.77 3.97
C PHE A 46 -8.16 -2.67 3.46
N LEU A 47 -8.52 -2.03 2.35
CA LEU A 47 -7.86 -0.82 1.87
C LEU A 47 -7.90 0.29 2.92
N THR A 48 -9.06 0.54 3.53
CA THR A 48 -9.22 1.53 4.61
C THR A 48 -8.30 1.21 5.78
N ILE A 49 -8.26 -0.05 6.23
CA ILE A 49 -7.39 -0.48 7.33
C ILE A 49 -5.91 -0.33 6.95
N PHE A 50 -5.54 -0.70 5.72
CA PHE A 50 -4.19 -0.58 5.21
C PHE A 50 -3.72 0.88 5.19
N ILE A 51 -4.56 1.80 4.72
CA ILE A 51 -4.27 3.24 4.71
C ILE A 51 -4.13 3.76 6.14
N GLN A 52 -5.09 3.44 7.02
CA GLN A 52 -5.05 3.85 8.44
C GLN A 52 -3.82 3.32 9.18
N ALA A 53 -3.30 2.15 8.79
CA ALA A 53 -2.08 1.58 9.31
C ALA A 53 -0.78 2.20 8.73
N GLY A 54 -0.88 3.22 7.88
CA GLY A 54 0.27 3.89 7.26
C GLY A 54 0.84 3.17 6.04
N GLY A 55 0.07 2.25 5.43
CA GLY A 55 0.53 1.38 4.35
C GLY A 55 1.08 2.10 3.12
N LEU A 56 0.57 3.30 2.79
CA LEU A 56 1.07 4.09 1.67
C LEU A 56 2.58 4.41 1.80
N LYS A 57 3.05 4.71 3.02
CA LYS A 57 4.47 4.97 3.27
C LYS A 57 5.33 3.74 2.96
N HIS A 58 4.84 2.54 3.28
CA HIS A 58 5.53 1.30 2.99
C HIS A 58 5.59 0.96 1.49
N ILE A 59 4.64 1.46 0.69
CA ILE A 59 4.64 1.29 -0.77
C ILE A 59 5.55 2.32 -1.44
N VAL A 60 5.52 3.58 -1.00
CA VAL A 60 6.38 4.64 -1.54
C VAL A 60 7.86 4.28 -1.39
N THR A 61 8.27 3.67 -0.27
CA THR A 61 9.66 3.20 -0.09
C THR A 61 10.07 2.08 -1.05
N GLN A 62 9.11 1.36 -1.65
CA GLN A 62 9.43 0.36 -2.67
C GLN A 62 9.74 0.97 -4.04
N LEU A 63 9.36 2.23 -4.28
CA LEU A 63 9.68 2.93 -5.53
C LEU A 63 11.16 3.25 -5.66
N GLU A 64 11.89 3.29 -4.54
CA GLU A 64 13.34 3.51 -4.51
C GLU A 64 14.14 2.24 -4.87
N LYS A 65 13.48 1.09 -5.06
CA LYS A 65 14.15 -0.17 -5.40
C LYS A 65 14.52 -0.20 -6.89
N SER A 66 15.69 -0.74 -7.20
CA SER A 66 16.17 -0.92 -8.59
C SER A 66 15.38 -1.96 -9.39
N ASN A 67 14.61 -2.83 -8.72
CA ASN A 67 13.85 -3.89 -9.37
C ASN A 67 12.57 -3.33 -9.99
N ARG A 68 12.54 -3.22 -11.32
CA ARG A 68 11.37 -2.70 -12.08
C ARG A 68 10.05 -3.41 -11.75
N LYS A 69 10.06 -4.73 -11.57
CA LYS A 69 8.82 -5.47 -11.23
C LYS A 69 8.24 -5.04 -9.88
N ILE A 70 9.10 -4.72 -8.91
CA ILE A 70 8.68 -4.20 -7.60
C ILE A 70 8.10 -2.79 -7.77
N VAL A 71 8.74 -1.94 -8.55
CA VAL A 71 8.27 -0.58 -8.83
C VAL A 71 6.91 -0.62 -9.53
N ASP A 72 6.75 -1.44 -10.57
CA ASP A 72 5.52 -1.53 -11.35
C ASP A 72 4.31 -1.97 -10.50
N VAL A 73 4.50 -2.99 -9.65
CA VAL A 73 3.43 -3.46 -8.75
C VAL A 73 3.12 -2.39 -7.69
N SER A 74 4.14 -1.73 -7.16
CA SER A 74 3.97 -0.63 -6.19
C SER A 74 3.16 0.53 -6.78
N LEU A 75 3.45 0.94 -8.01
CA LEU A 75 2.69 1.96 -8.73
C LEU A 75 1.25 1.53 -8.98
N SER A 76 1.02 0.26 -9.35
CA SER A 76 -0.33 -0.29 -9.52
C SER A 76 -1.15 -0.24 -8.23
N ILE A 77 -0.54 -0.54 -7.07
CA ILE A 77 -1.18 -0.41 -5.76
C ILE A 77 -1.52 1.06 -5.48
N LEU A 78 -0.58 1.98 -5.69
CA LEU A 78 -0.80 3.41 -5.47
C LEU A 78 -1.93 3.96 -6.36
N GLY A 79 -1.95 3.57 -7.64
CA GLY A 79 -3.01 3.96 -8.56
C GLY A 79 -4.39 3.51 -8.08
N HIS A 80 -4.52 2.27 -7.61
CA HIS A 80 -5.76 1.76 -7.03
C HIS A 80 -6.16 2.55 -5.77
N CYS A 81 -5.21 2.79 -4.85
CA CYS A 81 -5.48 3.58 -3.64
C CYS A 81 -5.97 4.99 -3.93
N VAL A 82 -5.51 5.61 -5.02
CA VAL A 82 -5.94 6.96 -5.44
C VAL A 82 -7.34 6.93 -6.05
N LEU A 83 -7.65 5.92 -6.86
CA LEU A 83 -8.96 5.79 -7.52
C LEU A 83 -10.11 5.51 -6.54
N GLU A 84 -9.84 4.73 -5.49
CA GLU A 84 -10.84 4.37 -4.46
C GLU A 84 -10.99 5.42 -3.35
N GLN A 85 -10.04 6.35 -3.23
CA GLN A 85 -10.18 7.49 -2.33
C GLN A 85 -10.83 8.63 -3.12
N GLU A 86 -11.94 9.19 -2.61
CA GLU A 86 -12.35 10.53 -3.04
C GLU A 86 -11.13 11.46 -3.02
N PRO A 87 -10.95 12.34 -4.02
CA PRO A 87 -9.73 13.09 -4.23
C PRO A 87 -9.42 13.97 -3.02
N ARG A 88 -8.65 13.42 -2.07
CA ARG A 88 -8.02 14.18 -1.00
C ARG A 88 -6.64 14.53 -1.49
N ILE A 89 -6.49 15.80 -1.81
CA ILE A 89 -5.22 16.46 -2.08
C ILE A 89 -4.30 16.22 -0.86
N ILE A 90 -3.45 15.19 -0.93
CA ILE A 90 -2.39 14.97 0.06
C ILE A 90 -1.22 15.88 -0.33
N VAL A 91 -1.29 17.14 0.07
CA VAL A 91 -0.16 18.07 -0.03
C VAL A 91 0.69 17.88 1.22
N SER A 92 1.84 17.20 1.06
CA SER A 92 2.90 17.16 2.08
C SER A 92 4.07 18.01 1.60
N SER A 93 4.31 19.11 2.31
CA SER A 93 5.40 20.05 2.09
C SER A 93 6.71 19.51 2.67
N SER A 94 7.44 18.68 1.93
CA SER A 94 8.88 18.50 2.10
C SER A 94 9.48 17.84 0.86
N SER A 95 10.49 18.53 0.31
CA SER A 95 11.16 18.31 -0.96
C SER A 95 11.42 16.84 -1.33
N LYS A 96 11.05 16.50 -2.57
CA LYS A 96 11.09 15.19 -3.27
C LYS A 96 9.84 14.32 -3.13
N TYR A 97 8.79 14.66 -3.88
CA TYR A 97 7.72 13.72 -4.20
C TYR A 97 7.35 13.76 -5.68
N PHE A 98 7.08 12.57 -6.22
CA PHE A 98 6.32 12.38 -7.45
C PHE A 98 4.91 12.90 -7.21
N ILE A 99 4.57 14.00 -7.88
CA ILE A 99 3.19 14.49 -7.94
C ILE A 99 2.48 13.60 -8.96
N VAL A 100 1.61 12.71 -8.51
CA VAL A 100 0.62 12.09 -9.40
C VAL A 100 -0.58 13.03 -9.44
N THR A 101 -0.50 14.04 -10.32
CA THR A 101 -1.66 14.85 -10.70
C THR A 101 -2.41 14.09 -11.79
N ILE A 102 -3.66 13.73 -11.54
CA ILE A 102 -4.58 13.27 -12.59
C ILE A 102 -5.43 14.50 -12.94
N ALA A 103 -5.24 15.01 -14.16
CA ALA A 103 -6.07 16.03 -14.78
C ALA A 103 -7.43 15.46 -15.20
#